data_AF-A0AAU4EJ60-F1
#
_entry.id   AF-A0AAU4EJ60-F1
#
_cell.length_a   1.000
_cell.length_b   1.000
_cell.length_c   1.000
_cell.angle_alpha   90.00
_cell.angle_beta   90.00
_cell.angle_gamma   90.00
#
_symmetry.space_group_name_H-M   'P 1'
#
loop_
_entity.id
_entity.type
_entity.pdbx_description
1 polymer ?
#
loop_
_entity_poly.entity_id
_entity_poly.type
_entity_poly.pdbx_seq_one_letter_code
_entity_poly.pdbx_strand_id
1 'polypeptide(L)'
;MNLTDLSSGFRDGAQRRRAQAVIEERLADDREQDECRYLMRFWWQLTMTYQEVSARELQAHVSAGKLNAVEALIEAIRCSPDRIDAWILSAEQIFPVIHDRGHEAGL
;
A
#
# COMPACT_ATOMS: atom_id res chain seq x y z
N MET A 1 10.13 0.83 14.05
CA MET A 1 9.06 -0.14 13.74
C MET A 1 9.63 -1.18 12.78
N ASN A 2 9.62 -2.47 13.16
CA ASN A 2 10.01 -3.57 12.27
C ASN A 2 8.86 -3.84 11.28
N LEU A 3 9.12 -4.26 10.04
CA LEU A 3 8.10 -4.58 9.03
C LEU A 3 8.21 -6.03 8.49
N THR A 4 9.15 -6.82 9.00
CA THR A 4 9.37 -8.20 8.51
C THR A 4 8.27 -9.18 8.93
N ASP A 5 7.43 -8.80 9.91
CA ASP A 5 6.33 -9.62 10.43
C ASP A 5 5.05 -9.55 9.58
N LEU A 6 4.96 -8.59 8.66
CA LEU A 6 3.69 -8.22 8.02
C LEU A 6 3.06 -9.34 7.18
N SER A 7 3.86 -10.20 6.56
CA SER A 7 3.35 -11.28 5.72
C SER A 7 2.48 -12.30 6.47
N SER A 8 2.59 -12.35 7.80
CA SER A 8 1.90 -13.32 8.65
C SER A 8 0.51 -12.88 9.15
N GLY A 9 0.16 -11.60 9.03
CA GLY A 9 -1.10 -11.07 9.58
C GLY A 9 -2.33 -11.23 8.69
N PHE A 10 -2.16 -11.68 7.45
CA PHE A 10 -3.26 -11.90 6.50
C PHE A 10 -3.98 -13.22 6.78
N ARG A 11 -5.32 -13.24 6.63
CA ARG A 11 -6.10 -14.49 6.72
C ARG A 11 -5.67 -15.50 5.66
N ASP A 12 -5.46 -15.02 4.44
CA ASP A 12 -5.14 -15.84 3.27
C ASP A 12 -4.44 -15.01 2.19
N GLY A 13 -3.93 -15.70 1.17
CA GLY A 13 -3.25 -15.05 0.05
C GLY A 13 -4.17 -14.18 -0.81
N ALA A 14 -5.49 -14.36 -0.77
CA ALA A 14 -6.43 -13.53 -1.51
C ALA A 14 -6.61 -12.16 -0.83
N GLN A 15 -6.73 -12.13 0.50
CA GLN A 15 -6.75 -10.88 1.27
C GLN A 15 -5.46 -10.10 1.08
N ARG A 16 -4.30 -10.77 1.13
CA ARG A 16 -3.00 -10.12 0.85
C ARG A 16 -2.98 -9.50 -0.54
N ARG A 17 -3.39 -10.24 -1.58
CA ARG A 17 -3.44 -9.72 -2.95
C ARG A 17 -4.35 -8.50 -3.09
N ARG A 18 -5.49 -8.46 -2.38
CA ARG A 18 -6.37 -7.29 -2.39
C ARG A 18 -5.72 -6.07 -1.74
N ALA A 19 -5.04 -6.25 -0.60
CA ALA A 19 -4.29 -5.16 0.03
C ALA A 19 -3.15 -4.66 -0.87
N GLN A 20 -2.45 -5.59 -1.53
CA GLN A 20 -1.42 -5.29 -2.52
C GLN A 20 -1.98 -4.51 -3.72
N ALA A 21 -3.13 -4.90 -4.27
CA ALA A 21 -3.78 -4.18 -5.37
C ALA A 21 -4.14 -2.74 -4.98
N VAL A 22 -4.63 -2.51 -3.76
CA VAL A 22 -4.87 -1.14 -3.28
C VAL A 22 -3.57 -0.32 -3.26
N ILE A 23 -2.47 -0.89 -2.79
CA ILE A 23 -1.19 -0.17 -2.78
C ILE A 23 -0.75 0.15 -4.21
N GLU A 24 -0.75 -0.84 -5.10
CA GLU A 24 -0.29 -0.71 -6.49
C GLU A 24 -1.15 0.24 -7.32
N GLU A 25 -2.47 0.05 -7.30
CA GLU A 25 -3.40 0.75 -8.21
C GLU A 25 -3.82 2.14 -7.70
N ARG A 26 -3.67 2.41 -6.39
CA ARG A 26 -4.27 3.61 -5.76
C ARG A 26 -3.28 4.45 -4.96
N LEU A 27 -2.31 3.83 -4.30
CA LEU A 27 -1.31 4.57 -3.51
C LEU A 27 -0.06 4.85 -4.35
N ALA A 28 0.46 3.85 -5.07
CA ALA A 28 1.67 3.90 -5.87
C ALA A 28 1.46 4.58 -7.23
N ASP A 29 0.85 5.76 -7.19
CA ASP A 29 0.68 6.68 -8.31
C ASP A 29 2.03 7.05 -8.95
N ASP A 30 2.14 6.89 -10.27
CA ASP A 30 3.36 7.03 -11.05
C ASP A 30 3.79 8.49 -11.28
N ARG A 31 2.90 9.45 -10.98
CA ARG A 31 3.17 10.90 -11.10
C ARG A 31 4.28 11.38 -10.16
N GLU A 32 4.46 10.71 -9.02
CA GLU A 32 5.52 10.99 -8.04
C GLU A 32 6.45 9.78 -7.92
N GLN A 33 7.46 9.72 -8.79
CA GLN A 33 8.32 8.54 -8.97
C GLN A 33 9.03 8.08 -7.68
N ASP A 34 9.45 9.01 -6.83
CA ASP A 34 10.13 8.66 -5.57
C ASP A 34 9.15 8.02 -4.59
N GLU A 35 7.98 8.62 -4.39
CA GLU A 35 6.92 8.06 -3.53
C GLU A 35 6.48 6.67 -4.03
N CYS A 36 6.24 6.52 -5.34
CA CYS A 36 5.90 5.25 -5.98
C CYS A 36 6.95 4.17 -5.66
N ARG A 37 8.24 4.48 -5.79
CA ARG A 37 9.33 3.54 -5.50
C ARG A 37 9.26 3.00 -4.07
N TYR A 38 9.05 3.86 -3.08
CA TYR A 38 8.99 3.44 -1.67
C TYR A 38 7.70 2.67 -1.34
N LEU A 39 6.58 3.04 -1.95
CA LEU A 39 5.32 2.30 -1.84
C LEU A 39 5.40 0.92 -2.49
N MET A 40 6.09 0.78 -3.63
CA MET A 40 6.32 -0.54 -4.25
C MET A 40 7.26 -1.41 -3.41
N ARG A 41 8.27 -0.84 -2.75
CA ARG A 41 9.09 -1.61 -1.78
C ARG A 41 8.24 -2.09 -0.59
N PHE A 42 7.35 -1.25 -0.09
CA PHE A 42 6.39 -1.66 0.94
C PHE A 42 5.42 -2.74 0.44
N TRP A 43 4.97 -2.66 -0.81
CA TRP A 43 4.17 -3.69 -1.45
C TRP A 43 4.88 -5.06 -1.46
N TRP A 44 6.19 -5.07 -1.75
CA TRP A 44 7.02 -6.29 -1.67
C TRP A 44 7.16 -6.79 -0.23
N GLN A 45 7.30 -5.87 0.74
CA GLN A 45 7.39 -6.18 2.16
C GLN A 45 6.20 -6.99 2.68
N LEU A 46 5.00 -6.84 2.10
CA LEU A 46 3.82 -7.61 2.50
C LEU A 46 3.93 -9.11 2.20
N THR A 47 4.87 -9.51 1.32
CA THR A 47 5.07 -10.90 0.92
C THR A 47 6.42 -11.45 1.36
N MET A 48 7.42 -10.59 1.52
CA MET A 48 8.78 -10.99 1.87
C MET A 48 8.98 -11.17 3.37
N THR A 49 9.86 -12.11 3.74
CA THR A 49 10.27 -12.37 5.13
C THR A 49 11.47 -11.51 5.56
N TYR A 50 12.04 -10.74 4.64
CA TYR A 50 13.16 -9.82 4.88
C TYR A 50 12.74 -8.38 4.63
N GLN A 51 13.55 -7.43 5.09
CA GLN A 51 13.20 -6.01 5.06
C GLN A 51 13.56 -5.37 3.70
N GLU A 52 12.56 -4.91 2.96
CA GLU A 52 12.68 -4.17 1.69
C GLU A 52 12.63 -2.64 1.90
N VAL A 53 11.92 -2.21 2.93
CA VAL A 53 11.80 -0.79 3.30
C VAL A 53 11.69 -0.66 4.81
N SER A 54 12.25 0.42 5.36
CA SER A 54 12.07 0.79 6.76
C SER A 54 10.90 1.77 6.95
N ALA A 55 10.33 1.78 8.15
CA ALA A 55 9.34 2.80 8.52
C ALA A 55 9.90 4.24 8.38
N ARG A 56 11.21 4.43 8.62
CA ARG A 56 11.85 5.74 8.48
C ARG A 56 11.92 6.19 7.01
N GLU A 57 12.21 5.26 6.10
CA GLU A 57 12.18 5.55 4.66
C GLU A 57 10.76 5.90 4.19
N LEU A 58 9.75 5.16 4.65
CA LEU A 58 8.35 5.52 4.33
C LEU A 58 8.01 6.93 4.83
N GLN A 59 8.39 7.27 6.06
CA GLN A 59 8.16 8.62 6.62
C GLN A 59 8.88 9.73 5.87
N ALA A 60 10.04 9.44 5.27
CA ALA A 60 10.84 10.44 4.58
C ALA A 60 10.39 10.67 3.12
N HIS A 61 9.81 9.66 2.47
CA HIS A 61 9.57 9.66 1.03
C HIS A 61 8.09 9.54 0.62
N VAL A 62 7.19 9.24 1.57
CA VAL A 62 5.76 9.12 1.31
C VAL A 62 5.03 10.33 1.87
N SER A 63 4.12 10.89 1.08
CA SER A 63 3.26 12.00 1.48
C SER A 63 2.43 11.65 2.71
N ALA A 64 2.12 12.65 3.55
CA ALA A 64 1.42 12.40 4.82
C ALA A 64 0.10 11.63 4.66
N GLY A 65 -0.67 11.91 3.59
CA GLY A 65 -1.93 11.21 3.31
C GLY A 65 -1.73 9.71 3.05
N LYS A 66 -0.79 9.35 2.17
CA LYS A 66 -0.49 7.95 1.85
C LYS A 66 0.26 7.25 2.98
N LEU A 67 1.12 7.96 3.70
CA LEU A 67 1.80 7.46 4.88
C LEU A 67 0.80 7.04 5.97
N ASN A 68 -0.20 7.88 6.25
CA ASN A 68 -1.27 7.53 7.19
C ASN A 68 -2.01 6.25 6.77
N ALA A 69 -2.26 6.06 5.46
CA ALA A 69 -2.87 4.84 4.95
C ALA A 69 -1.96 3.61 5.13
N VAL A 70 -0.66 3.76 4.89
CA VAL A 70 0.34 2.71 5.11
C VAL A 70 0.44 2.34 6.60
N GLU A 71 0.48 3.32 7.49
CA GLU A 71 0.52 3.10 8.94
C GLU A 71 -0.76 2.40 9.43
N ALA A 72 -1.93 2.80 8.91
CA ALA A 72 -3.20 2.14 9.21
C ALA A 72 -3.24 0.68 8.72
N LEU A 73 -2.63 0.37 7.56
CA LEU A 73 -2.51 -1.02 7.10
C LEU A 73 -1.60 -1.83 8.03
N ILE A 74 -0.46 -1.27 8.45
CA ILE A 74 0.47 -1.94 9.36
C ILE A 74 -0.22 -2.26 10.69
N GLU A 75 -1.01 -1.33 11.23
CA GLU A 75 -1.81 -1.57 12.43
C GLU A 75 -2.86 -2.67 12.16
N ALA A 76 -3.60 -2.59 11.06
CA ALA A 76 -4.62 -3.57 10.70
C ALA A 76 -4.04 -4.99 10.61
N ILE A 77 -2.91 -5.17 9.94
CA ILE A 77 -2.19 -6.45 9.81
C ILE A 77 -1.83 -7.04 11.18
N ARG A 78 -1.43 -6.20 12.14
CA ARG A 78 -1.06 -6.63 13.49
C ARG A 78 -2.24 -6.90 14.40
N CYS A 79 -3.40 -6.35 14.10
CA CYS A 79 -4.59 -6.49 14.93
C CYS A 79 -5.46 -7.68 14.49
N SER A 80 -5.99 -7.64 13.26
CA SER A 80 -6.86 -8.72 12.77
C SER A 80 -7.09 -8.64 11.25
N PRO A 81 -7.37 -9.79 10.60
CA PRO A 81 -7.77 -9.82 9.21
C PRO A 81 -9.01 -8.96 8.90
N ASP A 82 -9.99 -8.86 9.81
CA ASP A 82 -11.19 -8.05 9.59
C ASP A 82 -10.86 -6.55 9.49
N ARG A 83 -9.83 -6.09 10.21
CA ARG A 83 -9.34 -4.71 10.09
C ARG A 83 -8.64 -4.48 8.76
N ILE A 84 -8.00 -5.49 8.18
CA ILE A 84 -7.43 -5.39 6.83
C ILE A 84 -8.56 -5.23 5.81
N ASP A 85 -9.65 -5.99 5.95
CA ASP A 85 -10.81 -5.86 5.06
C ASP A 85 -11.46 -4.46 5.19
N ALA A 86 -11.58 -3.93 6.41
CA ALA A 86 -12.06 -2.56 6.63
C ALA A 86 -11.11 -1.49 6.05
N TRP A 87 -9.80 -1.70 6.19
CA TRP A 87 -8.79 -0.83 5.59
C TRP A 87 -8.89 -0.80 4.07
N ILE A 88 -9.05 -1.98 3.42
CA ILE A 88 -9.22 -2.08 1.96
C ILE A 88 -10.40 -1.20 1.53
N LEU A 89 -11.57 -1.38 2.14
CA LEU A 89 -12.78 -0.63 1.78
C LEU A 89 -12.61 0.89 1.97
N SER A 90 -11.92 1.30 3.03
CA SER A 90 -11.66 2.70 3.32
C SER A 90 -10.68 3.32 2.31
N ALA A 91 -9.56 2.63 2.05
CA ALA A 91 -8.56 3.08 1.10
C ALA A 91 -9.12 3.17 -0.33
N GLU A 92 -10.00 2.24 -0.72
CA GLU A 92 -10.68 2.28 -2.02
C GLU A 92 -11.61 3.49 -2.17
N GLN A 93 -12.15 4.03 -1.08
CA GLN A 93 -12.98 5.23 -1.10
C GLN A 93 -12.15 6.52 -1.10
N ILE A 94 -11.05 6.54 -0.36
CA ILE A 94 -10.19 7.72 -0.17
C ILE A 94 -9.26 7.93 -1.38
N PHE A 95 -8.71 6.86 -1.94
CA PHE A 95 -7.75 6.89 -3.03
C PHE A 95 -8.39 6.30 -4.30
N PRO A 96 -9.00 7.12 -5.16
CA PRO A 96 -9.55 6.64 -6.42
C PRO A 96 -8.43 6.14 -7.34
N VAL A 97 -8.73 5.12 -8.15
CA VAL A 97 -7.79 4.67 -9.19
C VAL A 97 -7.62 5.79 -10.21
N ILE A 98 -6.38 6.27 -10.36
CA ILE A 98 -6.04 7.26 -11.36
C ILE A 98 -5.65 6.50 -12.62
N HIS A 99 -6.60 6.40 -13.56
CA HIS A 99 -6.27 5.96 -14.90
C HIS A 99 -5.57 7.13 -15.57
N ASP A 100 -4.29 6.98 -15.89
CA ASP A 100 -3.63 7.92 -16.77
C ASP A 100 -4.44 7.96 -18.07
N ARG A 101 -5.12 9.09 -18.32
CA ARG A 101 -5.85 9.32 -19.57
C ARG A 101 -4.83 9.64 -20.66
N GLY A 102 -3.93 8.71 -20.92
CA GLY A 102 -3.19 8.66 -22.16
C GLY A 102 -4.18 8.41 -23.28
N HIS A 103 -4.48 9.46 -24.05
CA HIS A 103 -5.23 9.48 -25.31
C HIS A 103 -6.76 9.69 -25.27
N GLU A 104 -7.20 10.87 -24.83
CA GLU A 104 -8.26 11.60 -25.56
C GLU A 104 -7.59 12.64 -26.47
N ALA A 105 -6.81 12.18 -27.46
CA ALA A 105 -6.44 12.99 -28.62
C ALA A 105 -7.28 12.48 -29.80
N GLY A 106 -8.02 13.40 -30.42
CA GLY A 106 -9.19 13.10 -31.23
C GLY A 106 -9.00 12.20 -32.44
N LEU A 107 -10.07 11.49 -32.76
CA LEU A 107 -10.49 11.10 -34.10
C LEU A 107 -12.02 11.18 -34.17
#